data_AF-A0A382FQL9-F1
#
_entry.id   AF-A0A382FQL9-F1
#
_cell.length_a   1.000
_cell.length_b   1.000
_cell.length_c   1.000
_cell.angle_alpha   90.00
_cell.angle_beta   90.00
_cell.angle_gamma   90.00
#
_symmetry.space_group_name_H-M   'P 1'
#
loop_
_entity.id
_entity.type
_entity.pdbx_description
1 polymer ?
#
loop_
_entity_poly.entity_id
_entity_poly.type
_entity_poly.pdbx_seq_one_letter_code
_entity_poly.pdbx_strand_id
1 'polypeptide(L)' 'MYDFNNANIEKNSMKYIQPRKLRVIVIMFFVGAGVGIFLGLDNNYLYLTLLGIVNLCLGGLTGWILLTQKPRQRDRRKG' A
#
# COMPACT_ATOMS: atom_id res chain seq x y z
N MET A 1 16.08 25.63 31.81
CA MET A 1 16.36 24.18 31.94
C MET A 1 15.09 23.38 31.52
N TYR A 2 14.62 23.51 30.27
CA TYR A 2 13.36 22.88 29.80
C TYR A 2 13.43 22.29 28.37
N ASP A 3 14.61 22.18 27.73
CA ASP A 3 14.67 21.82 26.28
C ASP A 3 15.05 20.36 25.97
N PHE A 4 15.60 19.60 26.93
CA PHE A 4 16.12 18.26 26.64
C PHE A 4 15.03 17.15 26.70
N ASN A 5 14.00 17.32 27.54
CA ASN A 5 12.93 16.33 27.69
C ASN A 5 11.89 16.40 26.55
N ASN A 6 11.64 17.59 25.99
CA ASN A 6 10.68 17.77 24.90
C ASN A 6 11.14 17.11 23.59
N ALA A 7 12.45 17.16 23.31
CA ALA A 7 13.05 16.53 22.14
C ALA A 7 12.99 14.99 22.16
N ASN A 8 12.90 14.36 23.33
CA ASN A 8 12.75 12.91 23.46
C ASN A 8 11.28 12.43 23.33
N ILE A 9 10.31 13.30 23.65
CA ILE A 9 8.87 13.02 23.50
C ILE A 9 8.47 13.07 22.01
N GLU A 10 9.01 14.03 21.25
CA GLU A 10 8.73 14.17 19.81
C GLU A 10 9.28 12.97 19.00
N LYS A 11 10.46 12.45 19.35
CA LYS A 11 11.09 11.31 18.64
C LYS A 11 10.32 9.99 18.74
N ASN A 12 9.47 9.81 19.75
CA ASN A 12 8.68 8.59 19.93
C ASN A 12 7.34 8.59 19.17
N SER A 13 6.95 9.72 18.54
CA SER A 13 5.62 9.87 17.93
C SER A 13 5.61 9.68 16.40
N MET A 14 6.78 9.69 15.75
CA MET A 14 6.90 9.43 14.32
C MET A 14 7.17 7.95 14.06
N LYS A 15 6.18 7.10 14.33
CA LYS A 15 6.23 5.66 13.99
C LYS A 15 6.23 5.51 12.46
N TYR A 16 7.43 5.55 11.88
CA TYR A 16 7.66 5.44 10.45
C TYR A 16 7.21 4.06 9.94
N ILE A 17 6.12 4.05 9.18
CA ILE A 17 5.59 2.84 8.55
C ILE A 17 6.52 2.48 7.38
N GLN A 18 7.23 1.35 7.52
CA GLN A 18 8.21 0.93 6.51
C GLN A 18 7.58 0.83 5.10
N PRO A 19 8.21 1.43 4.07
CA PRO A 19 7.68 1.49 2.71
C PRO A 19 7.60 0.13 2.00
N ARG A 20 8.19 -0.93 2.58
CA ARG A 20 8.06 -2.31 2.06
C ARG A 20 6.62 -2.80 2.11
N LYS A 21 5.89 -2.49 3.19
CA LYS A 21 4.51 -2.99 3.38
C LYS A 21 3.55 -2.38 2.36
N LEU A 22 3.79 -1.12 1.97
CA LEU A 22 2.92 -0.39 1.05
C LEU A 22 3.01 -0.91 -0.39
N ARG A 23 4.23 -1.22 -0.86
CA ARG A 23 4.41 -1.83 -2.19
C ARG A 23 3.85 -3.26 -2.24
N VAL A 24 3.95 -4.02 -1.15
CA VAL A 24 3.38 -5.38 -1.05
C VAL A 24 1.86 -5.36 -1.13
N ILE A 25 1.19 -4.39 -0.49
CA ILE A 25 -0.28 -4.24 -0.55
C ILE A 25 -0.76 -4.04 -1.99
N VAL A 26 -0.10 -3.17 -2.77
CA VAL A 26 -0.47 -2.93 -4.18
C VAL A 26 -0.33 -4.20 -5.03
N ILE A 27 0.76 -4.96 -4.84
CA ILE A 27 0.98 -6.22 -5.57
C ILE A 27 -0.07 -7.27 -5.16
N MET A 28 -0.36 -7.39 -3.86
CA MET A 28 -1.38 -8.32 -3.36
C MET A 28 -2.77 -8.01 -3.91
N PHE A 29 -3.14 -6.73 -4.00
CA PHE A 29 -4.41 -6.29 -4.59
C PHE A 29 -4.49 -6.61 -6.09
N PHE A 30 -3.41 -6.41 -6.85
CA PHE A 30 -3.36 -6.72 -8.28
C PHE A 30 -3.46 -8.23 -8.57
N VAL A 31 -2.74 -9.05 -7.80
CA VAL A 31 -2.81 -10.52 -7.92
C VAL A 31 -4.21 -11.02 -7.55
N GLY A 32 -4.78 -10.51 -6.45
CA GLY A 32 -6.14 -10.86 -6.03
C GLY A 32 -7.21 -10.44 -7.04
N ALA A 33 -7.07 -9.27 -7.66
CA ALA A 33 -7.95 -8.82 -8.73
C ALA A 33 -7.88 -9.73 -9.97
N GLY A 34 -6.66 -10.08 -10.42
CA GLY A 34 -6.46 -10.97 -11.56
C GLY A 34 -7.05 -12.37 -11.33
N VAL A 35 -6.80 -12.95 -10.15
CA VAL A 35 -7.35 -14.26 -9.77
C VAL A 35 -8.88 -14.21 -9.65
N GLY A 36 -9.44 -13.15 -9.06
CA GLY A 36 -10.89 -12.99 -8.92
C GLY A 36 -11.62 -12.82 -10.25
N ILE A 37 -11.04 -12.07 -11.19
CA ILE A 37 -11.58 -11.90 -12.54
C ILE A 37 -11.47 -13.21 -13.33
N PHE A 38 -10.32 -13.88 -13.26
CA PHE A 38 -10.07 -15.13 -13.99
C PHE A 38 -11.02 -16.25 -13.53
N LEU A 39 -11.09 -16.52 -12.22
CA LEU A 39 -11.98 -17.53 -11.66
C LEU A 39 -13.46 -17.15 -11.78
N GLY A 40 -13.78 -15.86 -11.68
CA GLY A 40 -15.13 -15.35 -11.82
C GLY A 40 -15.69 -15.50 -13.23
N LEU A 41 -14.83 -15.33 -14.24
CA LEU A 41 -15.22 -15.53 -15.64
C LEU A 41 -15.39 -17.02 -15.97
N ASP A 42 -14.49 -17.86 -15.44
CA ASP A 42 -14.52 -19.32 -15.67
C ASP A 42 -15.79 -19.98 -15.13
N ASN A 43 -16.33 -19.47 -14.02
CA ASN A 43 -17.48 -20.08 -13.34
C ASN A 43 -18.79 -19.26 -13.45
N ASN A 44 -18.84 -18.22 -14.31
CA ASN A 44 -19.97 -17.27 -14.41
C ASN A 44 -20.37 -16.62 -13.06
N TYR A 45 -19.43 -16.53 -12.11
CA TYR A 45 -19.66 -15.85 -10.84
C TYR A 45 -19.49 -14.35 -11.03
N LEU A 46 -20.57 -13.68 -11.43
CA LEU A 46 -20.66 -12.22 -11.57
C LEU A 46 -20.19 -11.49 -10.30
N TYR A 47 -20.47 -12.05 -9.13
CA TYR A 47 -20.02 -11.49 -7.85
C TYR A 47 -18.49 -11.52 -7.71
N LEU A 48 -17.83 -12.59 -8.16
CA LEU A 48 -16.37 -12.73 -8.08
C LEU A 48 -15.67 -11.78 -9.06
N THR A 49 -16.24 -11.61 -10.26
CA THR A 49 -15.73 -10.67 -11.27
C THR A 49 -15.92 -9.22 -10.82
N LEU A 50 -17.10 -8.86 -10.27
CA LEU A 50 -17.33 -7.54 -9.68
C LEU A 50 -16.38 -7.28 -8.51
N LEU A 51 -16.17 -8.27 -7.64
CA LEU A 51 -15.26 -8.17 -6.51
C LEU A 51 -13.80 -8.03 -6.99
N GLY A 52 -13.41 -8.73 -8.06
CA GLY A 52 -12.11 -8.57 -8.72
C GLY A 52 -11.91 -7.19 -9.35
N ILE A 53 -12.92 -6.62 -10.00
CA ILE A 53 -12.89 -5.26 -10.56
C ILE A 53 -12.77 -4.20 -9.46
N VAL A 54 -13.52 -4.34 -8.37
CA VAL A 54 -13.40 -3.44 -7.20
C VAL A 54 -12.01 -3.53 -6.59
N ASN A 55 -11.47 -4.74 -6.44
CA ASN A 55 -10.11 -4.98 -5.96
C ASN A 55 -9.05 -4.38 -6.90
N LEU A 56 -9.28 -4.43 -8.22
CA LEU A 56 -8.44 -3.80 -9.24
C LEU A 56 -8.46 -2.27 -9.10
N CYS A 57 -9.64 -1.67 -8.94
CA CYS A 57 -9.79 -0.23 -8.76
C CYS A 57 -9.10 0.26 -7.48
N LEU A 58 -9.28 -0.44 -6.35
CA LEU A 58 -8.58 -0.11 -5.11
C LEU A 58 -7.07 -0.29 -5.26
N GLY A 59 -6.60 -1.40 -5.83
CA GLY A 59 -5.18 -1.65 -6.07
C GLY A 59 -4.54 -0.62 -7.00
N GLY A 60 -5.25 -0.24 -8.06
CA GLY A 60 -4.87 0.77 -9.04
C GLY A 60 -4.83 2.18 -8.45
N LEU A 61 -5.86 2.60 -7.70
CA LEU A 61 -5.88 3.89 -7.00
C LEU A 61 -4.76 3.99 -5.96
N THR A 62 -4.57 2.93 -5.16
CA THR A 62 -3.52 2.90 -4.14
C THR A 62 -2.13 2.89 -4.78
N GLY A 63 -1.95 2.15 -5.88
CA GLY A 63 -0.72 2.15 -6.68
C GLY A 63 -0.46 3.49 -7.37
N TRP A 64 -1.50 4.16 -7.88
CA TRP A 64 -1.42 5.47 -8.50
C TRP A 64 -1.03 6.56 -7.50
N ILE A 65 -1.64 6.54 -6.30
CA ILE A 65 -1.27 7.40 -5.18
C ILE A 65 0.18 7.10 -4.76
N LEU A 66 0.60 5.84 -4.72
CA LEU A 66 1.98 5.45 -4.41
C LEU A 66 2.99 5.94 -5.46
N LEU A 67 2.61 5.97 -6.74
CA LEU A 67 3.44 6.48 -7.84
C LEU A 67 3.48 8.01 -7.89
N THR A 68 2.37 8.66 -7.54
CA THR A 68 2.21 10.13 -7.58
C THR A 68 2.75 10.79 -6.30
N GLN A 69 2.82 10.06 -5.20
CA GLN A 69 3.72 10.39 -4.11
C GLN A 69 5.14 10.41 -4.70
N LYS A 70 5.70 11.61 -4.95
CA LYS A 70 7.13 11.81 -5.27
C LYS A 70 7.90 10.79 -4.44
N PRO A 71 8.81 9.98 -5.03
CA PRO A 71 9.48 8.90 -4.33
C PRO A 71 10.05 9.46 -3.02
N ARG A 72 9.33 9.30 -1.91
CA ARG A 72 9.71 9.95 -0.65
C ARG A 72 10.74 9.04 -0.06
N GLN A 73 11.96 9.26 -0.57
CA GLN A 73 13.22 8.79 -0.05
C GLN A 73 13.14 7.30 0.29
N ARG A 74 13.49 6.48 -0.71
CA ARG A 74 14.39 5.37 -0.40
C ARG A 74 15.64 6.04 0.19
N ASP A 75 15.59 6.36 1.48
CA ASP A 75 16.76 6.80 2.20
C ASP A 75 17.63 5.55 2.32
N ARG A 76 18.43 5.32 1.28
CA ARG A 76 19.71 4.63 1.38
C ARG A 76 20.61 5.52 2.25
N ARG A 77 20.27 5.65 3.54
CA ARG A 77 21.18 6.14 4.56
C ARG A 77 21.30 5.08 5.63
N LYS A 78 22.09 4.05 5.28
CA LYS A 78 23.19 3.46 6.06
C LYS A 78 23.39 2.01 5.62
N GLY A 79 24.60 1.74 5.14
CA GLY A 79 25.06 0.52 4.49
C GLY A 79 26.18 0.94 3.56
#